data_AF-A0A382DCD1-F1
#
_entry.id   AF-A0A382DCD1-F1
#
_cell.length_a   1.000
_cell.length_b   1.000
_cell.length_c   1.000
_cell.angle_alpha   90.00
_cell.angle_beta   90.00
_cell.angle_gamma   90.00
#
_symmetry.space_group_name_H-M   'P 1'
#
loop_
_entity.id
_entity.type
_entity.pdbx_description
1 polymer ?
#
loop_
_entity_poly.entity_id
_entity_poly.type
_entity_poly.pdbx_seq_one_letter_code
_entity_poly.pdbx_strand_id
1 'polypeptide(L)'
;MPIDDMLWIRLLRIQSNVDLWLRPVSRPEPHPEAIIYDAVERTESMPSTGDVSQVLDGELDAGRIEEIQGGRDRLLNEVRKIIIGQDEVIEQILIALFAGGHCLITGVPGLAKTLMIRTVARILDLEFKRIQFTPDLMPADITGTEVLEENQGTGHRSLTFIKGPIFANILLADEINRTPPKTQAALLEAMQEHNVTAGRTTYHLNEPFFVLATQNPIELEGTYPLPEAQLDRFMFNINIDYLAEDDEVSVATATTSAQTAEVETI
;
A
#
# COMPACT_ATOMS: atom_id res chain seq x y z
N MET A 1 -31.24 -23.22 -8.26
CA MET A 1 -30.40 -22.87 -7.11
C MET A 1 -29.16 -23.73 -7.23
N PRO A 2 -27.99 -23.14 -7.45
CA PRO A 2 -27.39 -22.12 -6.56
C PRO A 2 -27.32 -20.73 -7.19
N ILE A 3 -26.89 -19.77 -6.37
CA ILE A 3 -26.87 -18.33 -6.56
C ILE A 3 -25.45 -17.95 -6.99
N ASP A 4 -25.35 -17.38 -8.19
CA ASP A 4 -24.18 -16.78 -8.83
C ASP A 4 -24.37 -15.25 -8.92
N ASP A 5 -23.26 -14.54 -9.15
CA ASP A 5 -23.20 -13.24 -9.85
C ASP A 5 -23.72 -11.97 -9.18
N MET A 6 -23.16 -11.60 -8.02
CA MET A 6 -23.39 -10.24 -7.46
C MET A 6 -22.17 -9.52 -6.86
N LEU A 7 -20.95 -9.93 -7.18
CA LEU A 7 -19.73 -9.25 -6.71
C LEU A 7 -18.83 -8.66 -7.81
N TRP A 8 -19.11 -8.92 -9.09
CA TRP A 8 -18.27 -8.48 -10.21
C TRP A 8 -18.66 -7.13 -10.85
N ILE A 9 -19.71 -6.45 -10.39
CA ILE A 9 -20.23 -5.20 -11.02
C ILE A 9 -19.70 -3.90 -10.37
N ARG A 10 -18.83 -3.95 -9.34
CA ARG A 10 -18.36 -2.71 -8.66
C ARG A 10 -16.96 -2.19 -9.01
N LEU A 11 -16.22 -2.83 -9.92
CA LEU A 11 -14.80 -2.49 -10.17
C LEU A 11 -14.49 -1.72 -11.48
N LEU A 12 -15.50 -1.26 -12.24
CA LEU A 12 -15.27 -0.45 -13.44
C LEU A 12 -16.09 0.84 -13.43
N ARG A 13 -15.73 1.77 -12.54
CA ARG A 13 -16.01 3.20 -12.73
C ARG A 13 -15.09 4.04 -11.85
N ILE A 14 -14.21 4.80 -12.50
CA ILE A 14 -13.71 6.16 -12.19
C ILE A 14 -12.21 6.26 -12.58
N GLN A 15 -11.98 6.46 -13.88
CA GLN A 15 -10.93 7.36 -14.36
C GLN A 15 -11.47 8.05 -15.61
N SER A 16 -12.08 9.21 -15.43
CA SER A 16 -12.10 10.34 -16.38
C SER A 16 -13.08 11.39 -15.88
N ASN A 17 -12.57 12.54 -15.43
CA ASN A 17 -13.08 13.86 -15.79
C ASN A 17 -12.32 14.94 -15.03
N VAL A 18 -11.26 15.44 -15.67
CA VAL A 18 -10.95 16.86 -15.63
C VAL A 18 -11.72 17.48 -16.80
N ASP A 19 -12.29 18.67 -16.58
CA ASP A 19 -13.05 19.52 -17.51
C ASP A 19 -14.56 19.28 -17.67
N LEU A 20 -15.36 19.65 -16.64
CA LEU A 20 -16.75 20.06 -16.87
C LEU A 20 -17.34 20.90 -15.72
N TRP A 21 -16.75 22.07 -15.44
CA TRP A 21 -17.31 23.07 -14.52
C TRP A 21 -17.58 24.41 -15.19
N LEU A 22 -18.39 24.45 -16.26
CA LEU A 22 -19.02 25.70 -16.72
C LEU A 22 -20.40 25.46 -17.38
N ARG A 23 -21.47 25.77 -16.61
CA ARG A 23 -22.86 26.18 -17.01
C ARG A 23 -23.96 25.07 -17.14
N PRO A 24 -25.27 25.43 -17.19
CA PRO A 24 -26.19 25.38 -16.06
C PRO A 24 -27.31 24.32 -16.22
N VAL A 25 -27.89 23.91 -15.08
CA VAL A 25 -28.97 22.92 -14.94
C VAL A 25 -30.28 23.41 -15.57
N SER A 26 -30.88 22.61 -16.48
CA SER A 26 -32.35 22.49 -16.64
C SER A 26 -32.77 21.47 -17.71
N ARG A 27 -33.18 20.27 -17.27
CA ARG A 27 -34.28 19.45 -17.85
C ARG A 27 -34.67 18.35 -16.84
N PRO A 28 -35.96 17.96 -16.75
CA PRO A 28 -36.43 17.03 -15.72
C PRO A 28 -36.00 15.60 -16.03
N GLU A 29 -35.67 14.84 -14.99
CA GLU A 29 -35.33 13.41 -15.11
C GLU A 29 -36.57 12.56 -15.47
N PRO A 30 -36.44 11.52 -16.31
CA PRO A 30 -37.53 10.62 -16.62
C PRO A 30 -37.76 9.59 -15.49
N HIS A 31 -39.02 9.15 -15.37
CA HIS A 31 -39.46 8.13 -14.41
C HIS A 31 -38.79 6.76 -14.63
N PRO A 32 -38.64 5.95 -13.56
CA PRO A 32 -37.79 4.76 -13.52
C PRO A 32 -38.19 3.57 -14.41
N GLU A 33 -39.36 3.59 -15.08
CA GLU A 33 -39.82 2.48 -15.93
C GLU A 33 -39.40 2.59 -17.41
N ALA A 34 -39.01 3.78 -17.89
CA ALA A 34 -38.57 3.98 -19.28
C ALA A 34 -37.11 3.54 -19.53
N ILE A 35 -36.32 3.35 -18.48
CA ILE A 35 -34.89 2.98 -18.57
C ILE A 35 -34.72 1.48 -18.85
N ILE A 36 -35.74 0.66 -18.54
CA ILE A 36 -35.67 -0.79 -18.68
C ILE A 36 -35.83 -1.21 -20.15
N TYR A 37 -36.65 -0.52 -20.94
CA TYR A 37 -36.89 -0.90 -22.34
C TYR A 37 -35.74 -0.51 -23.28
N ASP A 38 -35.06 0.61 -23.05
CA ASP A 38 -33.89 1.02 -23.87
C ASP A 38 -32.63 0.18 -23.57
N ALA A 39 -32.59 -0.49 -22.41
CA ALA A 39 -31.47 -1.35 -22.01
C ALA A 39 -31.54 -2.75 -22.64
N VAL A 40 -32.72 -3.22 -23.07
CA VAL A 40 -32.90 -4.57 -23.63
C VAL A 40 -32.56 -4.61 -25.13
N GLU A 41 -32.72 -3.52 -25.89
CA GLU A 41 -32.32 -3.46 -27.31
C GLU A 41 -30.81 -3.19 -27.52
N ARG A 42 -30.07 -2.78 -26.49
CA ARG A 42 -28.61 -2.61 -26.56
C ARG A 42 -27.79 -3.83 -26.14
N THR A 43 -28.45 -4.90 -25.69
CA THR A 43 -27.79 -6.15 -25.26
C THR A 43 -27.45 -7.08 -26.41
N GLU A 44 -27.78 -6.74 -27.66
CA GLU A 44 -27.42 -7.53 -28.86
C GLU A 44 -26.10 -7.12 -29.53
N SER A 45 -25.32 -6.20 -28.92
CA SER A 45 -23.99 -5.87 -29.41
C SER A 45 -22.93 -5.82 -28.30
N MET A 46 -22.93 -6.81 -27.40
CA MET A 46 -21.72 -7.13 -26.66
C MET A 46 -20.72 -7.71 -27.66
N PRO A 47 -19.47 -7.26 -27.65
CA PRO A 47 -18.48 -7.89 -28.50
C PRO A 47 -18.27 -9.32 -28.02
N SER A 48 -18.15 -10.24 -28.98
CA SER A 48 -17.88 -11.65 -28.71
C SER A 48 -16.65 -11.82 -27.82
N THR A 49 -16.53 -12.94 -27.11
CA THR A 49 -15.42 -13.36 -26.23
C THR A 49 -14.00 -13.18 -26.81
N GLY A 50 -13.84 -12.82 -28.10
CA GLY A 50 -12.59 -12.39 -28.72
C GLY A 50 -12.15 -10.94 -28.45
N ASP A 51 -12.98 -10.05 -27.88
CA ASP A 51 -12.62 -8.61 -27.72
C ASP A 51 -11.93 -8.27 -26.39
N VAL A 52 -12.06 -9.11 -25.35
CA VAL A 52 -11.29 -8.92 -24.10
C VAL A 52 -9.81 -9.25 -24.33
N SER A 53 -9.52 -10.16 -25.26
CA SER A 53 -8.16 -10.43 -25.75
C SER A 53 -7.55 -9.21 -26.47
N GLN A 54 -8.34 -8.46 -27.25
CA GLN A 54 -7.82 -7.38 -28.08
C GLN A 54 -7.36 -6.14 -27.31
N VAL A 55 -7.79 -5.93 -26.07
CA VAL A 55 -7.32 -4.81 -25.23
C VAL A 55 -6.02 -5.16 -24.49
N LEU A 56 -5.69 -6.45 -24.35
CA LEU A 56 -4.43 -6.94 -23.78
C LEU A 56 -3.35 -7.21 -24.84
N ASP A 57 -3.69 -7.13 -26.12
CA ASP A 57 -2.80 -7.38 -27.27
C ASP A 57 -1.82 -6.22 -27.60
N GLY A 58 -1.54 -5.35 -26.62
CA GLY A 58 -0.55 -4.28 -26.71
C GLY A 58 0.77 -4.63 -26.03
N GLU A 59 1.61 -5.43 -26.69
CA GLU A 59 3.06 -5.64 -26.45
C GLU A 59 3.52 -5.99 -25.00
N LEU A 60 2.92 -7.00 -24.40
CA LEU A 60 3.66 -7.87 -23.46
C LEU A 60 4.22 -9.06 -24.25
N ASP A 61 5.38 -8.85 -24.89
CA ASP A 61 6.08 -9.91 -25.59
C ASP A 61 6.42 -11.07 -24.64
N ALA A 62 6.31 -12.31 -25.10
CA ALA A 62 6.60 -13.50 -24.30
C ALA A 62 7.98 -13.45 -23.61
N GLY A 63 8.97 -12.80 -24.23
CA GLY A 63 10.29 -12.58 -23.64
C GLY A 63 10.27 -11.64 -22.41
N ARG A 64 9.45 -10.59 -22.41
CA ARG A 64 9.30 -9.70 -21.22
C ARG A 64 8.62 -10.42 -20.06
N ILE A 65 7.65 -11.29 -20.36
CA ILE A 65 6.99 -12.11 -19.35
C ILE A 65 8.01 -13.05 -18.70
N GLU A 66 8.86 -13.69 -19.49
CA GLU A 66 9.91 -14.58 -19.00
C GLU A 66 10.96 -13.83 -18.15
N GLU A 67 11.35 -12.61 -18.55
CA GLU A 67 12.24 -11.74 -17.76
C GLU A 67 11.64 -11.35 -16.40
N ILE A 68 10.36 -10.95 -16.38
CA ILE A 68 9.65 -10.60 -15.14
C ILE A 68 9.51 -11.82 -14.23
N GLN A 69 9.13 -12.98 -14.78
CA GLN A 69 9.04 -14.22 -14.02
C GLN A 69 10.41 -14.62 -13.43
N GLY A 70 11.47 -14.52 -14.23
CA GLY A 70 12.83 -14.77 -13.76
C GLY A 70 13.28 -13.81 -12.66
N GLY A 71 12.93 -12.52 -12.76
CA GLY A 71 13.18 -11.53 -11.71
C GLY A 71 12.44 -11.84 -10.41
N ARG A 72 11.14 -12.17 -10.51
CA ARG A 72 10.31 -12.59 -9.37
C ARG A 72 10.90 -13.81 -8.66
N ASP A 73 11.28 -14.84 -9.42
CA ASP A 73 11.78 -16.08 -8.85
C ASP A 73 13.14 -15.88 -8.15
N ARG A 74 14.02 -15.03 -8.71
CA ARG A 74 15.25 -14.62 -8.02
C ARG A 74 14.96 -13.91 -6.70
N LEU A 75 14.03 -12.95 -6.71
CA LEU A 75 13.64 -12.22 -5.52
C LEU A 75 13.07 -13.15 -4.44
N LEU A 76 12.14 -14.03 -4.79
CA LEU A 76 11.57 -14.99 -3.84
C LEU A 76 12.64 -15.91 -3.25
N ASN A 77 13.61 -16.34 -4.07
CA ASN A 77 14.72 -17.15 -3.59
C ASN A 77 15.60 -16.40 -2.59
N GLU A 78 15.88 -15.10 -2.81
CA GLU A 78 16.62 -14.28 -1.84
C GLU A 78 15.83 -14.09 -0.54
N VAL A 79 14.52 -13.83 -0.61
CA VAL A 79 13.69 -13.66 0.59
C VAL A 79 13.63 -14.95 1.40
N ARG A 80 13.50 -16.11 0.75
CA ARG A 80 13.45 -17.44 1.39
C ARG A 80 14.71 -17.81 2.17
N LYS A 81 15.84 -17.15 1.92
CA LYS A 81 17.07 -17.35 2.72
C LYS A 81 16.89 -16.86 4.17
N ILE A 82 15.99 -15.90 4.39
CA ILE A 82 15.76 -15.25 5.69
C ILE A 82 14.37 -15.56 6.24
N ILE A 83 13.34 -15.59 5.37
CA ILE A 83 11.94 -15.73 5.77
C ILE A 83 11.46 -17.14 5.44
N ILE A 84 10.94 -17.83 6.46
CA ILE A 84 10.49 -19.22 6.38
C ILE A 84 8.96 -19.25 6.53
N GLY A 85 8.28 -20.04 5.70
CA GLY A 85 6.85 -20.36 5.85
C GLY A 85 5.87 -19.20 5.58
N GLN A 86 6.29 -18.14 4.87
CA GLN A 86 5.43 -16.97 4.60
C GLN A 86 5.40 -16.55 3.11
N ASP A 87 5.48 -17.51 2.19
CA ASP A 87 5.50 -17.26 0.74
C ASP A 87 4.30 -16.44 0.26
N GLU A 88 3.08 -16.78 0.71
CA GLU A 88 1.86 -16.08 0.28
C GLU A 88 1.83 -14.61 0.74
N VAL A 89 2.30 -14.34 1.97
CA VAL A 89 2.40 -12.98 2.51
C VAL A 89 3.40 -12.17 1.69
N ILE A 90 4.55 -12.75 1.33
CA ILE A 90 5.57 -12.11 0.51
C ILE A 90 5.01 -11.80 -0.88
N GLU A 91 4.29 -12.74 -1.50
CA GLU A 91 3.69 -12.56 -2.81
C GLU A 91 2.68 -11.40 -2.82
N GLN A 92 1.79 -11.33 -1.82
CA GLN A 92 0.84 -10.22 -1.67
C GLN A 92 1.54 -8.87 -1.48
N ILE A 93 2.62 -8.82 -0.69
CA ILE A 93 3.42 -7.60 -0.51
C ILE A 93 4.04 -7.16 -1.84
N LEU A 94 4.61 -8.09 -2.61
CA LEU A 94 5.23 -7.78 -3.89
C LEU A 94 4.20 -7.31 -4.92
N ILE A 95 3.03 -7.97 -4.97
CA ILE A 95 1.93 -7.55 -5.85
C ILE A 95 1.53 -6.12 -5.52
N ALA A 96 1.30 -5.79 -4.24
CA ALA A 96 0.93 -4.43 -3.85
C ALA A 96 2.05 -3.42 -4.15
N LEU A 97 3.31 -3.74 -3.86
CA LEU A 97 4.45 -2.87 -4.15
C LEU A 97 4.54 -2.54 -5.65
N PHE A 98 4.45 -3.54 -6.53
CA PHE A 98 4.56 -3.32 -7.98
C PHE A 98 3.30 -2.69 -8.58
N ALA A 99 2.14 -2.87 -7.97
CA ALA A 99 0.89 -2.23 -8.37
C ALA A 99 0.73 -0.81 -7.80
N GLY A 100 1.68 -0.31 -7.00
CA GLY A 100 1.58 1.00 -6.34
C GLY A 100 0.54 1.05 -5.22
N GLY A 101 0.16 -0.10 -4.69
CA GLY A 101 -0.75 -0.25 -3.57
C GLY A 101 -0.05 -0.23 -2.21
N HIS A 102 -0.85 -0.42 -1.16
CA HIS A 102 -0.38 -0.51 0.22
C HIS A 102 -1.00 -1.71 0.92
N CYS A 103 -0.37 -2.22 1.96
CA CYS A 103 -0.83 -3.39 2.68
C CYS A 103 -1.09 -3.07 4.16
N LEU A 104 -2.16 -3.64 4.69
CA LEU A 104 -2.46 -3.71 6.10
C LEU A 104 -2.21 -5.15 6.56
N ILE A 105 -1.39 -5.35 7.58
CA ILE A 105 -1.18 -6.65 8.21
C ILE A 105 -1.90 -6.70 9.55
N THR A 106 -2.76 -7.70 9.69
CA THR A 106 -3.36 -8.09 10.95
C THR A 106 -2.74 -9.40 11.41
N GLY A 107 -2.28 -9.48 12.65
CA GLY A 107 -1.75 -10.74 13.18
C GLY A 107 -0.95 -10.53 14.46
N VAL A 108 -0.60 -11.64 15.12
CA VAL A 108 0.08 -11.60 16.41
C VAL A 108 1.49 -10.98 16.31
N PRO A 109 1.97 -10.32 17.38
CA PRO A 109 3.34 -9.81 17.42
C PRO A 109 4.35 -10.95 17.36
N GLY A 110 5.54 -10.68 16.81
CA GLY A 110 6.65 -11.63 16.79
C GLY A 110 6.80 -12.48 15.52
N LEU A 111 5.92 -12.34 14.53
CA LEU A 111 5.96 -13.11 13.27
C LEU A 111 6.94 -12.56 12.21
N ALA A 112 8.07 -11.99 12.66
CA ALA A 112 9.13 -11.46 11.79
C ALA A 112 8.69 -10.43 10.71
N LYS A 113 7.52 -9.78 10.86
CA LYS A 113 6.98 -8.78 9.92
C LYS A 113 8.00 -7.69 9.57
N THR A 114 8.67 -7.13 10.58
CA THR A 114 9.72 -6.13 10.41
C THR A 114 10.93 -6.67 9.64
N LEU A 115 11.31 -7.93 9.87
CA LEU A 115 12.42 -8.56 9.17
C LEU A 115 12.06 -8.82 7.70
N MET A 116 10.85 -9.29 7.44
CA MET A 116 10.34 -9.55 6.09
C MET A 116 10.41 -8.29 5.22
N ILE A 117 9.77 -7.20 5.66
CA ILE A 117 9.69 -5.99 4.84
C ILE A 117 11.05 -5.30 4.67
N ARG A 118 11.91 -5.38 5.71
CA ARG A 118 13.29 -4.90 5.62
C ARG A 118 14.11 -5.72 4.62
N THR A 119 13.89 -7.02 4.56
CA THR A 119 14.58 -7.92 3.63
C THR A 119 14.17 -7.60 2.19
N VAL A 120 12.87 -7.44 1.94
CA VAL A 120 12.36 -6.99 0.63
C VAL A 120 12.98 -5.66 0.21
N ALA A 121 13.01 -4.67 1.12
CA ALA A 121 13.62 -3.38 0.82
C ALA A 121 15.11 -3.47 0.48
N ARG A 122 15.87 -4.33 1.17
CA ARG A 122 17.30 -4.55 0.90
C ARG A 122 17.55 -5.23 -0.45
N ILE A 123 16.73 -6.23 -0.79
CA ILE A 123 16.87 -6.96 -2.06
C ILE A 123 16.57 -6.03 -3.25
N LEU A 124 15.62 -5.11 -3.09
CA LEU A 124 15.22 -4.15 -4.12
C LEU A 124 15.98 -2.81 -4.10
N ASP A 125 16.98 -2.65 -3.21
CA ASP A 125 17.72 -1.40 -2.98
C ASP A 125 16.83 -0.16 -2.71
N LEU A 126 15.77 -0.36 -1.92
CA LEU A 126 14.79 0.67 -1.59
C LEU A 126 15.05 1.25 -0.20
N GLU A 127 14.88 2.58 -0.05
CA GLU A 127 14.99 3.21 1.26
C GLU A 127 13.89 2.73 2.20
N PHE A 128 14.29 2.13 3.33
CA PHE A 128 13.39 1.62 4.35
C PHE A 128 13.34 2.54 5.58
N LYS A 129 12.13 2.86 6.03
CA LYS A 129 11.89 3.50 7.34
C LYS A 129 10.82 2.72 8.12
N ARG A 130 10.89 2.89 9.44
CA ARG A 130 9.91 2.33 10.37
C ARG A 130 9.42 3.45 11.28
N ILE A 131 8.11 3.51 11.47
CA ILE A 131 7.44 4.36 12.46
C ILE A 131 6.67 3.45 13.40
N GLN A 132 6.87 3.65 14.69
CA GLN A 132 6.02 3.06 15.71
C GLN A 132 4.91 4.06 16.03
N PHE A 133 3.67 3.66 15.82
CA PHE A 133 2.52 4.50 16.16
C PHE A 133 2.27 4.39 17.66
N THR A 134 2.35 5.52 18.35
CA THR A 134 2.16 5.66 19.80
C THR A 134 1.12 6.74 20.09
N PRO A 135 0.42 6.72 21.24
CA PRO A 135 -0.67 7.67 21.52
C PRO A 135 -0.28 9.15 21.46
N ASP A 136 1.00 9.45 21.63
CA ASP A 136 1.61 10.78 21.63
C ASP A 136 2.16 11.23 20.26
N LEU A 137 2.21 10.33 19.26
CA LEU A 137 2.74 10.64 17.94
C LEU A 137 1.88 11.71 17.24
N MET A 138 2.53 12.77 16.77
CA MET A 138 1.87 13.87 16.07
C MET A 138 1.96 13.71 14.54
N PRO A 139 1.05 14.32 13.76
CA PRO A 139 1.15 14.34 12.29
C PRO A 139 2.53 14.79 11.77
N ALA A 140 3.12 15.81 12.39
CA ALA A 140 4.41 16.36 12.01
C ALA A 140 5.59 15.39 12.26
N ASP A 141 5.45 14.43 13.19
CA ASP A 141 6.47 13.40 13.41
C ASP A 141 6.49 12.36 12.28
N ILE A 142 5.40 12.29 11.50
CA ILE A 142 5.26 11.43 10.32
C ILE A 142 5.67 12.20 9.08
N THR A 143 5.05 13.37 8.86
CA THR A 143 5.20 14.13 7.62
C THR A 143 6.43 15.01 7.60
N GLY A 144 6.93 15.45 8.75
CA GLY A 144 8.02 16.41 8.88
C GLY A 144 7.56 17.76 9.44
N THR A 145 8.52 18.63 9.73
CA THR A 145 8.27 19.90 10.40
C THR A 145 9.13 21.02 9.82
N GLU A 146 8.60 22.25 9.81
CA GLU A 146 9.39 23.44 9.48
C GLU A 146 10.09 23.96 10.73
N VAL A 147 11.42 24.02 10.68
CA VAL A 147 12.24 24.60 11.75
C VAL A 147 12.83 25.93 11.31
N LEU A 148 12.94 26.86 12.25
CA LEU A 148 13.63 28.12 12.01
C LEU A 148 15.13 27.93 12.23
N GLU A 149 15.90 27.95 11.16
CA GLU A 149 17.36 27.95 11.24
C GLU A 149 17.89 29.39 11.25
N GLU A 150 18.79 29.67 12.18
CA GLU A 150 19.50 30.95 12.25
C GLU A 150 20.95 30.74 11.83
N ASN A 151 21.37 31.44 10.77
CA ASN A 151 22.75 31.38 10.32
C ASN A 151 23.64 32.19 11.27
N GLN A 152 24.44 31.49 12.08
CA GLN A 152 25.28 32.08 13.13
C GLN A 152 26.26 33.15 12.63
N GLY A 153 26.60 33.17 11.32
CA GLY A 153 27.49 34.17 10.74
C GLY A 153 26.79 35.43 10.22
N THR A 154 25.48 35.37 9.91
CA THR A 154 24.76 36.48 9.25
C THR A 154 23.52 36.96 10.00
N GLY A 155 23.06 36.22 11.02
CA GLY A 155 21.82 36.52 11.75
C GLY A 155 20.55 36.31 10.91
N HIS A 156 20.66 35.83 9.67
CA HIS A 156 19.51 35.53 8.84
C HIS A 156 18.77 34.29 9.36
N ARG A 157 17.45 34.43 9.45
CA ARG A 157 16.53 33.37 9.83
C ARG A 157 15.83 32.83 8.58
N SER A 158 15.93 31.53 8.35
CA SER A 158 15.23 30.83 7.27
C SER A 158 14.39 29.68 7.84
N LEU A 159 13.20 29.47 7.27
CA LEU A 159 12.42 28.27 7.55
C LEU A 159 12.96 27.13 6.67
N THR A 160 13.44 26.07 7.31
CA THR A 160 13.95 24.86 6.66
C THR A 160 13.01 23.71 6.99
N PHE A 161 12.54 22.99 5.99
CA PHE A 161 11.69 21.82 6.19
C PHE A 161 12.54 20.58 6.46
N ILE A 162 12.33 19.96 7.62
CA ILE A 162 12.91 18.67 7.97
C ILE A 162 11.92 17.59 7.56
N LYS A 163 12.30 16.80 6.55
CA LYS A 163 11.52 15.66 6.04
C LYS A 163 11.28 14.63 7.15
N GLY A 164 10.02 14.22 7.30
CA GLY A 164 9.64 13.14 8.19
C GLY A 164 10.00 11.75 7.62
N PRO A 165 9.79 10.68 8.42
CA PRO A 165 10.07 9.30 8.05
C PRO A 165 9.28 8.77 6.84
N ILE A 166 8.19 9.42 6.41
CA ILE A 166 7.45 9.01 5.20
C ILE A 166 8.19 9.31 3.90
N PHE A 167 9.24 10.13 3.91
CA PHE A 167 10.11 10.33 2.75
C PHE A 167 11.09 9.16 2.61
N ALA A 168 10.55 8.01 2.24
CA ALA A 168 11.25 6.75 2.00
C ALA A 168 10.52 5.99 0.88
N ASN A 169 11.09 4.90 0.40
CA ASN A 169 10.40 4.05 -0.58
C ASN A 169 9.48 3.03 0.11
N ILE A 170 9.95 2.43 1.19
CA ILE A 170 9.20 1.44 1.96
C ILE A 170 9.08 1.92 3.41
N LEU A 171 7.84 2.02 3.88
CA LEU A 171 7.49 2.43 5.22
C LEU A 171 6.77 1.32 5.97
N LEU A 172 7.33 0.88 7.09
CA LEU A 172 6.62 0.06 8.07
C LEU A 172 5.95 0.98 9.11
N ALA A 173 4.62 1.02 9.12
CA ALA A 173 3.81 1.75 10.09
C ALA A 173 3.25 0.77 11.13
N ASP A 174 4.02 0.55 12.20
CA ASP A 174 3.66 -0.43 13.23
C ASP A 174 2.58 0.10 14.17
N GLU A 175 1.55 -0.73 14.41
CA GLU A 175 0.45 -0.47 15.35
C GLU A 175 -0.31 0.82 15.04
N ILE A 176 -0.68 1.03 13.76
CA ILE A 176 -1.34 2.26 13.29
C ILE A 176 -2.59 2.63 14.13
N ASN A 177 -3.26 1.62 14.68
CA ASN A 177 -4.41 1.76 15.56
C ASN A 177 -4.08 2.30 16.96
N ARG A 178 -2.83 2.59 17.33
CA ARG A 178 -2.47 3.17 18.65
C ARG A 178 -2.34 4.69 18.67
N THR A 179 -2.62 5.35 17.55
CA THR A 179 -2.59 6.82 17.44
C THR A 179 -3.97 7.41 17.23
N PRO A 180 -4.19 8.67 17.62
CA PRO A 180 -5.44 9.37 17.31
C PRO A 180 -5.71 9.46 15.80
N PRO A 181 -6.99 9.53 15.37
CA PRO A 181 -7.37 9.58 13.96
C PRO A 181 -6.70 10.69 13.14
N LYS A 182 -6.33 11.81 13.77
CA LYS A 182 -5.64 12.92 13.11
C LYS A 182 -4.24 12.53 12.63
N THR A 183 -3.51 11.73 13.40
CA THR A 183 -2.16 11.26 13.06
C THR A 183 -2.25 10.15 12.00
N GLN A 184 -3.23 9.25 12.12
CA GLN A 184 -3.53 8.25 11.08
C GLN A 184 -3.86 8.91 9.73
N ALA A 185 -4.70 9.95 9.74
CA ALA A 185 -5.09 10.69 8.55
C ALA A 185 -3.88 11.30 7.82
N ALA A 186 -2.86 11.76 8.54
CA ALA A 186 -1.67 12.34 7.93
C ALA A 186 -0.87 11.30 7.10
N LEU A 187 -0.78 10.06 7.59
CA LEU A 187 -0.19 8.97 6.81
C LEU A 187 -1.09 8.58 5.63
N LEU A 188 -2.39 8.45 5.84
CA LEU A 188 -3.34 8.02 4.80
C LEU A 188 -3.51 9.06 3.69
N GLU A 189 -3.38 10.35 4.00
CA GLU A 189 -3.33 11.42 3.02
C GLU A 189 -2.06 11.31 2.17
N ALA A 190 -0.90 11.11 2.80
CA ALA A 190 0.36 10.91 2.09
C ALA A 190 0.33 9.67 1.17
N MET A 191 -0.31 8.58 1.62
CA MET A 191 -0.58 7.39 0.80
C MET A 191 -1.42 7.70 -0.44
N GLN A 192 -2.42 8.56 -0.32
CA GLN A 192 -3.33 8.84 -1.44
C GLN A 192 -2.77 9.88 -2.42
N GLU A 193 -2.10 10.91 -1.88
CA GLU A 193 -1.68 12.08 -2.65
C GLU A 193 -0.22 11.97 -3.13
N HIS A 194 0.56 11.04 -2.58
CA HIS A 194 2.00 10.85 -2.88
C HIS A 194 2.83 12.15 -2.68
N ASN A 195 2.33 13.06 -1.84
CA ASN A 195 2.97 14.31 -1.52
C ASN A 195 2.56 14.81 -0.13
N VAL A 196 3.32 15.78 0.38
CA VAL A 196 3.10 16.43 1.67
C VAL A 196 3.23 17.93 1.46
N THR A 197 2.25 18.70 1.93
CA THR A 197 2.36 20.15 1.92
C THR A 197 2.76 20.67 3.30
N ALA A 198 3.88 21.38 3.38
CA ALA A 198 4.33 22.09 4.57
C ALA A 198 4.50 23.58 4.25
N GLY A 199 3.86 24.43 5.05
CA GLY A 199 3.82 25.87 4.81
C GLY A 199 3.15 26.20 3.47
N ARG A 200 3.94 26.62 2.49
CA ARG A 200 3.50 26.93 1.11
C ARG A 200 4.14 26.04 0.05
N THR A 201 4.90 25.03 0.47
CA THR A 201 5.67 24.17 -0.42
C THR A 201 5.13 22.75 -0.33
N THR A 202 4.86 22.15 -1.50
CA THR A 202 4.51 20.74 -1.63
C THR A 202 5.75 19.94 -1.94
N TYR A 203 5.97 18.87 -1.19
CA TYR A 203 7.10 17.96 -1.30
C TYR A 203 6.58 16.59 -1.77
N HIS A 204 7.08 16.10 -2.88
CA HIS A 204 6.74 14.76 -3.39
C HIS A 204 7.48 13.67 -2.60
N LEU A 205 6.80 12.54 -2.41
CA LEU A 205 7.39 11.35 -1.81
C LEU A 205 8.32 10.65 -2.81
N ASN A 206 9.20 9.79 -2.30
CA ASN A 206 10.12 9.02 -3.13
C ASN A 206 9.35 7.84 -3.75
N GLU A 207 9.44 7.68 -5.06
CA GLU A 207 8.79 6.56 -5.76
C GLU A 207 9.74 5.38 -5.97
N PRO A 208 9.27 4.12 -5.86
CA PRO A 208 7.92 3.75 -5.42
C PRO A 208 7.70 4.07 -3.94
N PHE A 209 6.52 4.58 -3.56
CA PHE A 209 6.11 4.77 -2.18
C PHE A 209 5.15 3.65 -1.73
N PHE A 210 5.61 2.81 -0.79
CA PHE A 210 4.86 1.66 -0.28
C PHE A 210 4.77 1.69 1.23
N VAL A 211 3.55 1.56 1.75
CA VAL A 211 3.27 1.48 3.18
C VAL A 211 2.79 0.08 3.55
N LEU A 212 3.47 -0.52 4.52
CA LEU A 212 3.03 -1.70 5.24
C LEU A 212 2.59 -1.28 6.63
N ALA A 213 1.28 -1.18 6.86
CA ALA A 213 0.73 -0.86 8.17
C ALA A 213 0.47 -2.15 8.96
N THR A 214 0.67 -2.14 10.27
CA THR A 214 0.28 -3.26 11.14
C THR A 214 -0.77 -2.83 12.14
N GLN A 215 -1.68 -3.74 12.46
CA GLN A 215 -2.65 -3.57 13.53
C GLN A 215 -2.59 -4.77 14.46
N ASN A 216 -2.59 -4.49 15.77
CA ASN A 216 -2.76 -5.52 16.78
C ASN A 216 -4.26 -5.65 17.12
N PRO A 217 -4.92 -6.76 16.76
CA PRO A 217 -6.35 -6.93 16.98
C PRO A 217 -6.71 -7.19 18.46
N ILE A 218 -5.72 -7.54 19.31
CA ILE A 218 -5.96 -7.99 20.69
C ILE A 218 -5.91 -6.81 21.70
N GLU A 219 -5.29 -5.69 21.34
CA GLU A 219 -5.17 -4.53 22.24
C GLU A 219 -6.47 -3.71 22.30
N LEU A 220 -7.13 -3.76 23.46
CA LEU A 220 -8.42 -3.10 23.71
C LEU A 220 -8.30 -1.72 24.38
N GLU A 221 -7.13 -1.36 24.90
CA GLU A 221 -6.91 -0.10 25.62
C GLU A 221 -6.03 0.86 24.80
N GLY A 222 -6.48 2.10 24.64
CA GLY A 222 -5.73 3.13 23.91
C GLY A 222 -5.65 2.91 22.41
N THR A 223 -6.58 2.15 21.83
CA THR A 223 -6.65 1.92 20.38
C THR A 223 -7.79 2.71 19.71
N TYR A 224 -7.51 3.15 18.49
CA TYR A 224 -8.38 3.90 17.59
C TYR A 224 -8.49 3.09 16.28
N PRO A 225 -9.57 2.32 16.10
CA PRO A 225 -9.73 1.51 14.90
C PRO A 225 -9.84 2.39 13.66
N LEU A 226 -9.27 1.93 12.55
CA LEU A 226 -9.45 2.57 11.25
C LEU A 226 -10.91 2.36 10.80
N PRO A 227 -11.66 3.42 10.46
CA PRO A 227 -12.95 3.30 9.79
C PRO A 227 -12.83 2.52 8.48
N GLU A 228 -13.91 1.87 8.02
CA GLU A 228 -13.91 1.10 6.76
C GLU A 228 -13.44 1.94 5.56
N ALA A 229 -13.86 3.21 5.50
CA ALA A 229 -13.42 4.13 4.45
C ALA A 229 -11.91 4.43 4.46
N GLN A 230 -11.21 4.18 5.56
CA GLN A 230 -9.75 4.27 5.66
C GLN A 230 -9.08 2.95 5.32
N LEU A 231 -9.69 1.82 5.69
CA LEU A 231 -9.23 0.49 5.32
C LEU A 231 -9.22 0.28 3.79
N ASP A 232 -10.16 0.89 3.07
CA ASP A 232 -10.25 0.83 1.60
C ASP A 232 -9.03 1.42 0.87
N ARG A 233 -8.20 2.21 1.56
CA ARG A 233 -6.93 2.72 1.00
C ARG A 233 -5.81 1.67 0.99
N PHE A 234 -6.01 0.53 1.62
CA PHE A 234 -5.08 -0.60 1.57
C PHE A 234 -5.57 -1.61 0.54
N MET A 235 -4.70 -1.96 -0.41
CA MET A 235 -4.98 -2.92 -1.46
C MET A 235 -5.19 -4.33 -0.90
N PHE A 236 -4.38 -4.71 0.10
CA PHE A 236 -4.53 -5.98 0.80
C PHE A 236 -4.67 -5.77 2.30
N ASN A 237 -5.60 -6.52 2.90
CA ASN A 237 -5.60 -6.83 4.31
C ASN A 237 -5.10 -8.27 4.50
N ILE A 238 -3.84 -8.39 4.90
CA ILE A 238 -3.11 -9.64 5.03
C ILE A 238 -3.23 -10.12 6.47
N ASN A 239 -3.85 -11.28 6.66
CA ASN A 239 -3.91 -11.94 7.95
C ASN A 239 -2.73 -12.92 8.06
N ILE A 240 -1.86 -12.70 9.04
CA ILE A 240 -0.72 -13.60 9.29
C ILE A 240 -1.04 -14.42 10.54
N ASP A 241 -1.22 -15.72 10.33
CA ASP A 241 -1.40 -16.72 11.37
C ASP A 241 -0.05 -17.27 11.86
N TYR A 242 -0.09 -18.11 12.90
CA TYR A 242 1.09 -18.81 13.38
C TYR A 242 1.67 -19.72 12.31
N LEU A 243 3.00 -19.83 12.29
CA LEU A 243 3.73 -20.77 11.45
C LEU A 243 3.37 -22.21 11.81
N ALA A 244 3.55 -23.12 10.85
CA ALA A 244 3.55 -24.55 11.15
C ALA A 244 4.69 -24.87 12.15
N GLU A 245 4.53 -25.92 12.96
CA GLU A 245 5.49 -26.29 14.01
C GLU A 245 6.92 -26.46 13.46
N ASP A 246 7.07 -27.12 12.30
CA ASP A 246 8.36 -27.33 11.65
C ASP A 246 9.03 -26.01 11.22
N ASP A 247 8.23 -25.04 10.74
CA ASP A 247 8.70 -23.71 10.33
C ASP A 247 9.04 -22.85 11.56
N GLU A 248 8.25 -22.93 12.63
CA GLU A 248 8.51 -22.22 13.89
C GLU A 248 9.82 -22.69 14.53
N VAL A 249 10.06 -24.00 14.57
CA VAL A 249 11.33 -24.58 15.02
C VAL A 249 12.49 -24.11 14.16
N SER A 250 12.29 -24.04 12.84
CA SER A 250 13.30 -23.55 11.90
C SER A 250 13.64 -22.07 12.14
N VAL A 251 12.63 -21.22 12.36
CA VAL A 251 12.81 -19.80 12.70
C VAL A 251 13.52 -19.63 14.05
N ALA A 252 13.16 -20.41 15.07
CA ALA A 252 13.81 -20.38 16.38
C ALA A 252 15.29 -20.79 16.28
N THR A 253 15.58 -21.81 15.47
CA THR A 253 16.95 -22.30 15.25
C THR A 253 17.79 -21.28 14.46
N ALA A 254 17.22 -20.69 13.40
CA ALA A 254 17.90 -19.69 12.59
C ALA A 254 18.22 -18.42 13.40
N THR A 255 17.27 -17.93 14.20
CA THR A 255 17.42 -16.73 15.04
C THR A 255 18.45 -16.92 16.17
N THR A 256 18.63 -18.14 16.64
CA THR A 256 19.61 -18.48 17.69
C THR A 256 20.99 -18.84 17.15
N SER A 257 21.13 -19.04 15.84
CA SER A 257 22.40 -19.31 15.18
C SER A 257 23.20 -18.02 14.95
N ALA A 258 24.53 -18.09 15.10
CA ALA A 258 25.42 -16.94 14.92
C ALA A 258 25.67 -16.57 13.43
N GLN A 259 25.02 -17.25 12.49
CA GLN A 259 25.15 -16.97 11.06
C GLN A 259 23.96 -16.16 10.58
N THR A 260 24.21 -14.90 10.20
CA THR A 260 23.21 -14.08 9.50
C THR A 260 23.27 -14.42 8.02
N ALA A 261 22.17 -14.90 7.45
CA ALA A 261 22.09 -15.11 6.01
C ALA A 261 22.25 -13.76 5.28
N GLU A 262 23.16 -13.72 4.30
CA GLU A 262 23.33 -12.57 3.42
C GLU A 262 22.38 -12.68 2.22
N VAL A 263 21.74 -11.56 1.89
CA VAL A 263 20.88 -11.41 0.71
C VAL A 263 21.57 -10.51 -0.29
N GLU A 264 21.44 -10.86 -1.56
CA GLU A 264 21.96 -10.06 -2.68
C GLU A 264 20.89 -9.10 -3.20
N THR A 265 21.34 -7.92 -3.62
CA THR A 265 20.50 -6.96 -4.33
C THR A 265 20.33 -7.42 -5.78
N ILE A 266 19.11 -7.32 -6.30
CA ILE A 266 18.75 -7.80 -7.65
C ILE A 266 18.55 -6.62 -8.61
#